data_AF-A0A920PN67-F1
#
_entry.id   AF-A0A920PN67-F1
#
_cell.length_a   1.000
_cell.length_b   1.000
_cell.length_c   1.000
_cell.angle_alpha   90.00
_cell.angle_beta   90.00
_cell.angle_gamma   90.00
#
_symmetry.space_group_name_H-M   'P 1'
#
loop_
_entity.id
_entity.type
_entity.pdbx_description
1 polymer ?
#
loop_
_entity_poly.entity_id
_entity_poly.type
_entity_poly.pdbx_seq_one_letter_code
_entity_poly.pdbx_strand_id
1 'polypeptide(L)' 'MLGGPPIFPFMISAEQHISLTTHLFVKGDPYLESDAVQAVKDSLIVDFSLSHDSAEADQFGLPNRTIKSKKISF' A
#
# COMPACT_ATOMS: atom_id res chain seq x y z
N MET A 1 12.34 -0.01 22.08
CA MET A 1 10.94 -0.12 21.66
C MET A 1 10.96 -0.81 20.30
N LEU A 2 10.45 -2.03 20.19
CA LEU A 2 10.37 -2.76 18.92
C LEU A 2 9.21 -2.16 18.12
N GLY A 3 9.45 -1.06 17.41
CA GLY A 3 8.53 -0.50 16.42
C GLY A 3 8.99 -0.91 15.02
N GLY A 4 8.13 -1.62 14.28
CA GLY A 4 8.32 -1.89 12.85
C GLY A 4 7.42 -0.98 12.00
N PRO A 5 7.62 -0.95 10.67
CA PRO A 5 6.75 -0.18 9.79
C PRO A 5 5.29 -0.69 9.89
N PRO A 6 4.28 0.19 9.77
CA PRO A 6 2.90 -0.23 9.64
C PRO A 6 2.73 -1.02 8.35
N ILE A 7 2.19 -2.25 8.45
CA ILE A 7 1.99 -3.16 7.33
C ILE A 7 0.50 -3.38 7.01
N PHE A 8 0.18 -3.49 5.72
CA PHE A 8 -1.13 -3.92 5.24
C PHE A 8 -1.02 -5.33 4.65
N PRO A 9 -1.44 -6.40 5.36
CA PRO A 9 -1.31 -7.76 4.86
C PRO A 9 -2.39 -8.09 3.81
N PHE A 10 -1.98 -8.78 2.77
CA PHE A 10 -2.85 -9.27 1.68
C PHE A 10 -2.64 -10.76 1.45
N MET A 11 -3.74 -11.44 1.18
CA MET A 11 -3.76 -12.78 0.61
C MET A 11 -4.66 -12.74 -0.63
N ILE A 12 -4.07 -12.95 -1.81
CA ILE A 12 -4.73 -12.83 -3.10
C ILE A 12 -4.69 -14.20 -3.79
N SER A 13 -5.84 -14.67 -4.27
CA SER A 13 -5.95 -15.91 -5.03
C SER A 13 -6.84 -15.72 -6.26
N ALA A 14 -6.53 -16.46 -7.32
CA ALA A 14 -7.30 -16.51 -8.56
C ALA A 14 -7.16 -17.89 -9.20
N GLU A 15 -8.15 -18.34 -9.96
CA GLU A 15 -8.06 -19.60 -10.69
C GLU A 15 -6.86 -19.59 -11.64
N GLN A 16 -6.15 -20.72 -11.71
CA GLN A 16 -4.96 -20.90 -12.55
C GLN A 16 -3.77 -19.98 -12.19
N HIS A 17 -3.79 -19.31 -11.03
CA HIS A 17 -2.69 -18.49 -10.53
C HIS A 17 -2.14 -19.05 -9.21
N ILE A 18 -0.87 -18.77 -8.92
CA ILE A 18 -0.28 -19.06 -7.61
C ILE A 18 -0.77 -18.02 -6.61
N SER A 19 -1.24 -18.47 -5.45
CA SER A 19 -1.66 -17.56 -4.37
C SER A 19 -0.50 -16.67 -3.91
N LEU A 20 -0.81 -15.39 -3.70
CA LEU A 20 0.14 -14.38 -3.25
C LEU A 20 -0.19 -13.97 -1.81
N THR A 21 0.74 -14.21 -0.90
CA THR A 21 0.75 -13.63 0.45
C THR A 21 1.81 -12.54 0.50
N THR A 22 1.42 -11.31 0.77
CA THR A 22 2.33 -10.15 0.79
C THR A 22 1.83 -9.06 1.73
N HIS A 23 2.59 -7.99 1.89
CA HIS A 23 2.15 -6.76 2.53
C HIS A 23 2.74 -5.54 1.84
N LEU A 24 2.06 -4.41 1.98
CA LEU A 24 2.49 -3.12 1.43
C LEU A 24 3.04 -2.21 2.53
N PHE A 25 4.03 -1.40 2.17
CA PHE A 25 4.69 -0.44 3.05
C PHE A 25 4.40 0.99 2.60
N VAL A 26 4.32 1.93 3.53
CA VAL A 26 4.08 3.35 3.22
C VAL A 26 5.41 4.04 2.93
N LYS A 27 5.50 4.76 1.81
CA LYS A 27 6.67 5.56 1.48
C LYS A 27 6.93 6.64 2.53
N GLY A 28 8.19 6.76 2.95
CA GLY A 28 8.61 7.75 3.95
C GLY A 28 8.41 7.31 5.40
N ASP A 29 7.97 6.07 5.63
CA ASP A 29 7.94 5.52 6.98
C ASP A 29 9.36 5.42 7.58
N PRO A 30 9.57 5.86 8.83
CA PRO A 30 10.91 5.93 9.43
C PRO A 30 11.55 4.56 9.67
N TYR A 31 10.79 3.46 9.56
CA TYR A 31 11.27 2.11 9.81
C TYR A 31 11.49 1.29 8.52
N LEU A 32 11.36 1.87 7.32
CA LEU A 32 11.59 1.16 6.06
C LEU A 32 12.99 0.55 5.98
N GLU A 33 14.02 1.31 6.38
CA GLU A 33 15.43 0.89 6.32
C GLU A 33 15.86 0.06 7.55
N SER A 34 15.02 0.01 8.58
CA SER A 34 15.31 -0.66 9.85
C SER A 34 14.30 -1.75 10.17
N ASP A 35 13.65 -2.33 9.16
CA ASP A 35 12.70 -3.41 9.34
C ASP A 35 13.40 -4.62 9.99
N ALA A 36 12.94 -4.96 11.19
CA ALA A 36 13.56 -5.97 12.05
C ALA A 36 13.58 -7.38 11.44
N VAL A 37 12.72 -7.64 10.44
CA VAL A 37 12.58 -8.95 9.78
C VAL A 37 12.95 -8.93 8.28
N GLN A 38 13.46 -7.80 7.76
CA GLN A 38 13.92 -7.65 6.37
C GLN A 38 12.88 -8.05 5.31
N ALA A 39 11.60 -7.72 5.54
CA ALA A 39 10.51 -8.02 4.61
C ALA A 39 10.31 -6.91 3.55
N VAL A 40 10.84 -5.71 3.78
CA VAL A 40 10.73 -4.57 2.85
C VAL A 40 11.35 -4.88 1.49
N LYS A 41 10.59 -4.60 0.43
CA LYS A 41 11.04 -4.59 -0.97
C LYS A 41 10.54 -3.32 -1.65
N ASP A 42 11.37 -2.70 -2.49
CA ASP A 42 11.02 -1.46 -3.20
C ASP A 42 9.69 -1.53 -3.96
N SER A 43 9.41 -2.68 -4.59
CA SER A 43 8.17 -2.91 -5.33
C SER A 43 6.92 -2.98 -4.45
N LEU A 44 7.08 -3.10 -3.12
CA LEU A 44 6.00 -3.15 -2.14
C LEU A 44 5.83 -1.84 -1.38
N ILE A 45 6.64 -0.81 -1.68
CA ILE A 45 6.52 0.53 -1.10
C ILE A 45 5.53 1.35 -1.93
N VAL A 46 4.51 1.90 -1.28
CA VAL A 46 3.42 2.65 -1.90
C VAL A 46 3.46 4.10 -1.47
N ASP A 47 3.40 4.98 -2.46
CA ASP A 47 3.28 6.42 -2.27
C ASP A 47 1.79 6.81 -2.22
N PHE A 48 1.39 7.42 -1.11
CA PHE A 48 0.03 7.91 -0.89
C PHE A 48 0.00 9.43 -0.91
N SER A 49 -0.91 10.00 -1.69
CA SER A 49 -1.06 11.45 -1.86
C SER A 49 -2.50 11.88 -1.61
N LEU A 50 -2.68 13.08 -1.05
CA LEU A 50 -3.98 13.74 -0.96
C LEU A 50 -4.47 14.12 -2.37
N SER A 51 -5.72 13.76 -2.67
CA SER A 51 -6.45 14.12 -3.89
C SER A 51 -7.63 15.03 -3.56
N HIS A 52 -7.89 15.97 -4.47
CA HIS A 52 -9.06 16.85 -4.47
C HIS A 52 -9.79 16.81 -5.83
N ASP A 53 -9.62 15.73 -6.58
CA ASP A 53 -10.34 15.51 -7.83
C ASP A 53 -11.74 14.96 -7.51
N SER A 54 -12.75 15.82 -7.62
CA SER A 54 -14.13 15.44 -7.34
C SER A 54 -14.67 14.43 -8.35
N ALA A 55 -14.26 14.53 -9.62
CA ALA A 55 -14.73 13.62 -10.65
C ALA A 55 -14.18 12.20 -10.46
N GLU A 56 -12.94 12.07 -9.98
CA GLU A 56 -12.38 10.78 -9.56
C GLU A 56 -13.04 10.30 -8.27
N ALA A 57 -13.22 11.16 -7.26
CA ALA A 57 -13.83 10.79 -5.98
C ALA A 57 -15.28 10.28 -6.15
N ASP A 58 -16.06 10.92 -7.01
CA ASP A 58 -17.45 10.56 -7.30
C ASP A 58 -17.57 9.15 -7.93
N GLN A 59 -16.59 8.72 -8.75
CA GLN A 59 -16.56 7.37 -9.33
C GLN A 59 -16.51 6.28 -8.26
N PHE A 60 -15.94 6.58 -7.09
CA PHE A 60 -15.80 5.66 -5.96
C PHE A 60 -16.75 6.01 -4.80
N GLY A 61 -17.63 7.01 -4.96
CA GLY A 61 -18.55 7.46 -3.91
C GLY A 61 -17.86 8.06 -2.68
N LEU A 62 -16.70 8.70 -2.88
CA LEU A 62 -15.85 9.25 -1.82
C LEU A 62 -15.97 10.78 -1.72
N PRO A 63 -15.63 11.40 -0.57
CA PRO A 63 -15.61 12.85 -0.44
C PRO A 63 -14.53 13.49 -1.33
N ASN A 64 -14.65 14.80 -1.60
CA ASN A 64 -13.68 15.57 -2.40
C ASN A 64 -12.29 15.77 -1.74
N ARG A 65 -12.00 15.07 -0.64
CA ARG A 65 -10.68 15.03 -0.01
C ARG A 65 -10.36 13.59 0.36
N THR A 66 -9.57 12.94 -0.47
CA THR A 66 -9.26 11.50 -0.38
C THR A 66 -7.77 11.25 -0.40
N ILE A 67 -7.38 10.08 0.06
CA ILE A 67 -6.01 9.58 -0.12
C ILE A 67 -6.03 8.61 -1.29
N LYS A 68 -5.14 8.84 -2.26
CA LYS A 68 -4.93 7.97 -3.41
C LYS A 68 -3.51 7.45 -3.46
N SER A 69 -3.33 6.30 -4.09
CA SER A 69 -2.03 5.78 -4.53
C SER A 69 -2.06 5.49 -6.02
N LYS A 70 -0.88 5.31 -6.62
CA LYS A 70 -0.81 4.73 -7.97
C LYS A 70 -1.30 3.29 -7.94
N LYS A 71 -1.83 2.83 -9.08
CA LYS A 71 -2.18 1.41 -9.27
C LYS A 71 -0.97 0.53 -8.95
N ILE A 72 -1.20 -0.45 -8.10
CA ILE A 72 -0.21 -1.45 -7.70
C ILE A 72 -0.40 -2.67 -8.60
N SER A 73 0.70 -3.15 -9.18
CA SER A 73 0.73 -4.34 -10.02
C SER A 73 1.65 -5.37 -9.37
N PHE A 74 1.17 -6.60 -9.26
CA PHE A 74 1.90 -7.76 -8.76
C PHE A 74 2.19 -8.74 -9.89
#